data_AF-A0A935Y5C6-F1
#
_entry.id   AF-A0A935Y5C6-F1
#
_cell.length_a   1.000
_cell.length_b   1.000
_cell.length_c   1.000
_cell.angle_alpha   90.00
_cell.angle_beta   90.00
_cell.angle_gamma   90.00
#
_symmetry.space_group_name_H-M   'P 1'
#
loop_
_entity.id
_entity.type
_entity.pdbx_description
1 polymer ?
#
loop_
_entity_poly.entity_id
_entity_poly.type
_entity_poly.pdbx_seq_one_letter_code
_entity_poly.pdbx_strand_id
1 'polypeptide(L)'
;MKNQFFDMGRFLLILKRDLNESAKPMIIAILTICGTLLIFNLLQIFSSEIGVNGFHSGTFIVSTTILMLVGVSLSFAELRHTSSKVHYLTIPASTFEKLFSKWVIYAIAVPLVFYLCFFSVGALSTWMIKLSGRNIMPMIWPSLTEYFQWVRFGWFKVSFCRGDLFS
;
A
#
# COMPACT_ATOMS: atom_id res chain seq x y z
N MET A 1 -35.77 -4.59 -11.49
CA MET A 1 -36.04 -4.69 -10.03
C MET A 1 -34.80 -4.21 -9.31
N LYS A 2 -34.91 -3.16 -8.49
CA LYS A 2 -33.76 -2.52 -7.83
C LYS A 2 -33.49 -3.29 -6.53
N ASN A 3 -32.35 -3.98 -6.45
CA ASN A 3 -32.00 -4.81 -5.30
C ASN A 3 -31.79 -3.89 -4.08
N GLN A 4 -32.53 -4.12 -2.98
CA GLN A 4 -32.42 -3.27 -1.78
C GLN A 4 -31.11 -3.47 -1.00
N PHE A 5 -30.38 -4.55 -1.31
CA PHE A 5 -29.15 -4.94 -0.60
C PHE A 5 -27.86 -4.46 -1.27
N PHE A 6 -27.83 -4.33 -2.60
CA PHE A 6 -26.63 -3.94 -3.34
C PHE A 6 -27.00 -3.22 -4.64
N ASP A 7 -26.57 -1.97 -4.77
CA ASP A 7 -26.70 -1.17 -6.00
C ASP A 7 -25.31 -0.71 -6.46
N MET A 8 -24.87 -1.22 -7.62
CA MET A 8 -23.54 -0.95 -8.16
C MET A 8 -23.31 0.55 -8.48
N GLY A 9 -24.36 1.28 -8.85
CA GLY A 9 -24.27 2.72 -9.12
C GLY A 9 -24.03 3.52 -7.85
N ARG A 10 -24.72 3.17 -6.75
CA ARG A 10 -24.50 3.77 -5.42
C ARG A 10 -23.12 3.43 -4.88
N PHE A 11 -22.70 2.17 -5.04
CA PHE A 11 -21.37 1.70 -4.64
C PHE A 11 -20.25 2.52 -5.31
N LEU A 12 -20.31 2.73 -6.62
CA LEU A 12 -19.30 3.51 -7.35
C LEU A 12 -19.23 4.98 -6.92
N LEU A 13 -20.38 5.59 -6.58
CA LEU A 13 -20.43 6.95 -6.05
C LEU A 13 -19.75 7.06 -4.68
N ILE A 14 -19.99 6.09 -3.80
CA ILE A 14 -19.34 6.01 -2.48
C ILE A 14 -17.84 5.79 -2.65
N LEU A 15 -17.45 4.87 -3.53
CA LEU A 15 -16.04 4.57 -3.82
C LEU A 15 -15.27 5.80 -4.30
N LYS A 16 -15.83 6.57 -5.25
CA LYS A 16 -15.19 7.79 -5.76
C LYS A 16 -15.03 8.86 -4.68
N ARG A 17 -16.03 9.01 -3.81
CA ARG A 17 -15.99 9.94 -2.68
C ARG A 17 -14.91 9.53 -1.68
N ASP A 18 -14.92 8.27 -1.25
CA ASP A 18 -13.95 7.71 -0.30
C ASP A 18 -12.52 7.82 -0.84
N LEU A 19 -12.32 7.58 -2.14
CA LEU A 19 -11.04 7.77 -2.81
C LEU A 19 -10.59 9.24 -2.76
N ASN A 20 -11.46 10.19 -3.07
CA ASN A 20 -11.06 11.61 -3.09
C ASN A 20 -10.73 12.16 -1.69
N GLU A 21 -11.45 11.67 -0.67
CA GLU A 21 -11.25 12.06 0.73
C GLU A 21 -9.96 11.46 1.31
N SER A 22 -9.68 10.19 1.03
CA SER A 22 -8.49 9.47 1.51
C SER A 22 -7.25 9.61 0.62
N ALA A 23 -7.37 10.09 -0.62
CA ALA A 23 -6.26 10.18 -1.57
C ALA A 23 -5.15 11.14 -1.10
N LYS A 24 -5.50 12.31 -0.55
CA LYS A 24 -4.50 13.31 -0.15
C LYS A 24 -3.49 12.76 0.88
N PRO A 25 -3.91 12.24 2.04
CA PRO A 25 -2.95 11.69 3.02
C PRO A 25 -2.22 10.45 2.49
N MET A 26 -2.87 9.63 1.66
CA MET A 26 -2.21 8.48 1.03
C MET A 26 -1.11 8.88 0.06
N ILE A 27 -1.38 9.83 -0.84
CA ILE A 27 -0.41 10.27 -1.84
C ILE A 27 0.82 10.84 -1.13
N ILE A 28 0.62 11.61 -0.06
CA ILE A 28 1.72 12.14 0.76
C ILE A 28 2.52 10.98 1.37
N ALA A 29 1.86 9.97 1.95
CA ALA A 29 2.52 8.80 2.53
C ALA A 29 3.30 7.97 1.48
N ILE A 30 2.75 7.78 0.28
CA ILE A 30 3.41 7.08 -0.82
C ILE A 30 4.63 7.88 -1.28
N LEU A 31 4.48 9.20 -1.43
CA LEU A 31 5.53 10.08 -1.93
C LEU A 31 6.69 10.21 -0.94
N THR A 32 6.43 10.24 0.36
CA THR A 32 7.50 10.24 1.38
C THR A 32 8.27 8.93 1.38
N ILE A 33 7.60 7.77 1.28
CA ILE A 33 8.25 6.47 1.18
C ILE A 33 9.06 6.36 -0.13
N CYS A 34 8.45 6.67 -1.28
CA CYS A 34 9.14 6.64 -2.58
C CYS A 34 10.33 7.64 -2.61
N GLY A 35 10.17 8.84 -2.04
CA GLY A 35 11.23 9.86 -1.99
C GLY A 35 12.40 9.47 -1.08
N THR A 36 12.13 8.95 0.11
CA THR A 36 13.18 8.46 1.02
C THR A 36 13.97 7.30 0.40
N LEU A 37 13.27 6.34 -0.22
CA LEU A 37 13.89 5.26 -0.98
C LEU A 37 14.81 5.77 -2.09
N LEU A 38 14.40 6.79 -2.83
CA LEU A 38 15.21 7.39 -3.89
C LEU A 38 16.49 8.00 -3.31
N ILE A 39 16.41 8.77 -2.21
CA ILE A 39 17.58 9.35 -1.54
C ILE A 39 18.56 8.25 -1.08
N PHE A 40 18.05 7.18 -0.47
CA PHE A 40 18.88 6.04 -0.06
C PHE A 40 19.59 5.39 -1.25
N ASN A 41 18.90 5.20 -2.37
CA ASN A 41 19.50 4.68 -3.60
C ASN A 41 20.63 5.58 -4.11
N LEU A 42 20.43 6.91 -4.10
CA LEU A 42 21.47 7.85 -4.52
C LEU A 42 22.71 7.78 -3.63
N LEU A 43 22.52 7.73 -2.30
CA LEU A 43 23.63 7.60 -1.36
C LEU A 43 24.43 6.30 -1.59
N GLN A 44 23.75 5.19 -1.92
CA GLN A 44 24.43 3.93 -2.22
C GLN A 44 25.32 4.02 -3.47
N ILE A 45 24.94 4.80 -4.48
CA ILE A 45 25.78 5.01 -5.67
C ILE A 45 27.13 5.64 -5.28
N PHE A 46 27.14 6.54 -4.30
CA PHE A 46 28.37 7.19 -3.82
C PHE A 46 29.20 6.28 -2.90
N SER A 47 28.56 5.42 -2.11
CA SER A 47 29.24 4.63 -1.06
C SER A 47 29.81 3.27 -1.50
N SER A 48 29.64 2.87 -2.77
CA SER A 48 30.33 1.78 -3.49
C SER A 48 30.41 0.36 -2.87
N GLU A 49 29.93 0.09 -1.66
CA GLU A 49 30.24 -1.16 -0.93
C GLU A 49 29.06 -2.07 -0.52
N ILE A 50 27.79 -1.72 -0.78
CA ILE A 50 26.69 -2.49 -0.18
C ILE A 50 25.96 -3.36 -1.20
N GLY A 51 25.91 -4.66 -0.93
CA GLY A 51 25.14 -5.66 -1.68
C GLY A 51 23.66 -5.27 -1.81
N VAL A 52 23.32 -4.71 -2.97
CA VAL A 52 22.05 -4.04 -3.29
C VAL A 52 20.82 -4.96 -3.26
N ASN A 53 20.97 -6.26 -3.54
CA ASN A 53 19.79 -7.12 -3.79
C ASN A 53 18.96 -7.44 -2.53
N GLY A 54 19.58 -7.65 -1.36
CA GLY A 54 18.86 -8.02 -0.13
C GLY A 54 18.15 -6.83 0.54
N PHE A 55 18.72 -5.64 0.43
CA PHE A 55 18.15 -4.42 1.00
C PHE A 55 16.86 -4.00 0.29
N HIS A 56 16.79 -4.13 -1.04
CA HIS A 56 15.63 -3.71 -1.80
C HIS A 56 14.38 -4.57 -1.60
N SER A 57 14.53 -5.90 -1.55
CA SER A 57 13.38 -6.79 -1.33
C SER A 57 12.80 -6.62 0.08
N GLY A 58 13.65 -6.55 1.11
CA GLY A 58 13.22 -6.31 2.48
C GLY A 58 12.55 -4.95 2.67
N THR A 59 13.11 -3.89 2.09
CA THR A 59 12.54 -2.54 2.20
C THR A 59 11.20 -2.43 1.50
N PHE A 60 11.01 -3.09 0.35
CA PHE A 60 9.71 -3.16 -0.33
C PHE A 60 8.63 -3.83 0.54
N ILE A 61 8.95 -4.95 1.16
CA ILE A 61 8.00 -5.70 2.01
C ILE A 61 7.60 -4.87 3.23
N VAL A 62 8.59 -4.31 3.93
CA VAL A 62 8.37 -3.52 5.15
C VAL A 62 7.57 -2.26 4.82
N SER A 63 7.95 -1.52 3.77
CA SER A 63 7.25 -0.29 3.38
C SER A 63 5.82 -0.56 2.91
N THR A 64 5.57 -1.62 2.15
CA THR A 64 4.21 -1.99 1.73
C THR A 64 3.35 -2.38 2.93
N THR A 65 3.92 -3.10 3.90
CA THR A 65 3.20 -3.50 5.12
C THR A 65 2.83 -2.29 5.97
N ILE A 66 3.76 -1.35 6.16
CA ILE A 66 3.51 -0.09 6.88
C ILE A 66 2.44 0.71 6.16
N LEU A 67 2.51 0.84 4.83
CA LEU A 67 1.53 1.56 4.03
C LEU A 67 0.13 0.95 4.17
N MET A 68 0.01 -0.38 4.19
CA MET A 68 -1.28 -1.06 4.41
C MET A 68 -1.82 -0.78 5.82
N LEU A 69 -0.99 -0.85 6.86
CA LEU A 69 -1.40 -0.54 8.23
C LEU A 69 -1.86 0.92 8.39
N VAL A 70 -1.10 1.86 7.81
CA VAL A 70 -1.46 3.28 7.78
C VAL A 70 -2.74 3.48 6.99
N GLY A 71 -2.89 2.81 5.85
CA GLY A 71 -4.10 2.83 5.04
C GLY A 71 -5.33 2.40 5.84
N VAL A 72 -5.28 1.22 6.47
CA VAL A 72 -6.37 0.74 7.32
C VAL A 72 -6.69 1.74 8.44
N SER A 73 -5.68 2.30 9.10
CA SER A 73 -5.88 3.32 10.14
C SER A 73 -6.60 4.57 9.61
N LEU A 74 -6.20 5.08 8.42
CA LEU A 74 -6.83 6.22 7.76
C LEU A 74 -8.27 5.92 7.34
N SER A 75 -8.57 4.67 6.96
CA SER A 75 -9.93 4.25 6.56
C SER A 75 -10.97 4.44 7.67
N PHE A 76 -10.52 4.36 8.93
CA PHE A 76 -11.34 4.51 10.13
C PHE A 76 -11.15 5.88 10.82
N ALA A 77 -10.34 6.78 10.25
CA ALA A 77 -10.11 8.11 10.82
C ALA A 77 -11.40 8.96 10.85
N GLU A 78 -12.29 8.78 9.87
CA GLU A 78 -13.61 9.43 9.80
C GLU A 78 -14.51 9.09 11.01
N LEU A 79 -14.32 7.92 11.63
CA LEU A 79 -15.10 7.51 12.81
C LEU A 79 -14.59 8.14 14.11
N ARG A 80 -13.36 8.69 14.12
CA ARG A 80 -12.78 9.37 15.30
C ARG A 80 -13.34 10.77 15.49
N HIS A 81 -13.68 11.48 14.42
CA HIS A 81 -14.18 12.85 14.50
C HIS A 81 -15.71 12.88 14.59
N THR A 82 -16.25 13.47 15.67
CA THR A 82 -17.70 13.54 15.93
C THR A 82 -18.50 14.17 14.78
N SER A 83 -17.94 15.18 14.10
CA SER A 83 -18.59 15.85 12.97
C SER A 83 -18.68 14.95 11.72
N SER A 84 -17.59 14.26 11.35
CA SER A 84 -17.58 13.30 10.23
C SER A 84 -18.40 12.05 10.53
N LYS A 85 -18.50 11.63 11.80
CA LYS A 85 -19.28 10.46 12.22
C LYS A 85 -20.77 10.65 11.94
N VAL A 86 -21.34 11.82 12.21
CA VAL A 86 -22.75 12.11 11.91
C VAL A 86 -22.99 12.07 10.40
N HIS A 87 -22.10 12.67 9.61
CA HIS A 87 -22.18 12.62 8.15
C HIS A 87 -22.07 11.19 7.60
N TYR A 88 -21.19 10.36 8.17
CA TYR A 88 -21.02 8.96 7.76
C TYR A 88 -22.27 8.11 8.04
N LEU A 89 -22.98 8.39 9.14
CA LEU A 89 -24.20 7.68 9.55
C LEU A 89 -25.43 8.11 8.75
N THR A 90 -25.48 9.35 8.25
CA THR A 90 -26.62 9.86 7.48
C THR A 90 -26.63 9.40 6.02
N ILE A 91 -25.52 8.85 5.51
CA ILE A 91 -25.48 8.29 4.15
C ILE A 91 -26.36 7.02 4.09
N PRO A 92 -27.43 7.02 3.26
CA PRO A 92 -28.38 5.90 3.14
C PRO A 92 -27.80 4.79 2.25
N ALA A 93 -26.71 4.18 2.72
CA ALA A 93 -26.06 3.05 2.09
C ALA A 93 -25.91 1.92 3.11
N SER A 94 -25.96 0.68 2.62
CA SER A 94 -25.82 -0.50 3.48
C SER A 94 -24.45 -0.48 4.17
N THR A 95 -24.39 -0.92 5.42
CA THR A 95 -23.12 -1.07 6.16
C THR A 95 -22.15 -1.98 5.42
N PHE A 96 -22.67 -2.98 4.69
CA PHE A 96 -21.90 -3.87 3.83
C PHE A 96 -21.24 -3.12 2.66
N GLU A 97 -22.00 -2.29 1.94
CA GLU A 97 -21.48 -1.51 0.80
C GLU A 97 -20.36 -0.55 1.23
N LYS A 98 -20.50 0.06 2.41
CA LYS A 98 -19.48 0.95 2.99
C LYS A 98 -18.19 0.19 3.34
N LEU A 99 -18.31 -0.98 3.96
CA LEU A 99 -17.15 -1.80 4.31
C LEU A 99 -16.47 -2.39 3.08
N PHE A 100 -17.25 -2.86 2.10
CA PHE A 100 -16.73 -3.38 0.84
C PHE A 100 -16.00 -2.30 0.03
N SER A 101 -16.51 -1.06 0.01
CA SER A 101 -15.85 0.09 -0.64
C SER A 101 -14.44 0.31 -0.07
N LYS A 102 -14.36 0.44 1.27
CA LYS A 102 -13.06 0.60 1.94
C LYS A 102 -12.16 -0.59 1.69
N TRP A 103 -12.67 -1.83 1.80
CA TRP A 103 -11.86 -3.02 1.53
C TRP A 103 -11.25 -3.02 0.12
N VAL A 104 -12.04 -2.74 -0.93
CA VAL A 104 -11.54 -2.70 -2.32
C VAL A 104 -10.45 -1.63 -2.49
N ILE A 105 -10.61 -0.45 -1.89
CA ILE A 105 -9.62 0.63 -1.98
C ILE A 105 -8.30 0.21 -1.34
N TYR A 106 -8.33 -0.22 -0.07
CA TYR A 106 -7.11 -0.49 0.69
C TYR A 106 -6.45 -1.83 0.35
N ALA A 107 -7.23 -2.84 -0.02
CA ALA A 107 -6.71 -4.17 -0.35
C ALA A 107 -6.22 -4.30 -1.80
N ILE A 108 -6.79 -3.52 -2.74
CA ILE A 108 -6.47 -3.65 -4.17
C ILE A 108 -5.84 -2.38 -4.71
N ALA A 109 -6.53 -1.24 -4.60
CA ALA A 109 -6.07 0.00 -5.25
C ALA A 109 -4.76 0.52 -4.66
N VAL A 110 -4.63 0.58 -3.34
CA VAL A 110 -3.42 1.07 -2.65
C VAL A 110 -2.17 0.25 -2.99
N PRO A 111 -2.13 -1.09 -2.84
CA PRO A 111 -0.94 -1.88 -3.16
C PRO A 111 -0.62 -1.83 -4.66
N LEU A 112 -1.62 -1.74 -5.55
CA LEU A 112 -1.40 -1.60 -6.99
C LEU A 112 -0.70 -0.28 -7.33
N VAL A 113 -1.19 0.84 -6.79
CA VAL A 113 -0.58 2.17 -6.99
C VAL A 113 0.81 2.22 -6.37
N PHE A 114 1.00 1.65 -5.19
CA PHE A 114 2.31 1.59 -4.54
C PHE A 114 3.30 0.76 -5.36
N TYR A 115 2.89 -0.37 -5.91
CA TYR A 115 3.71 -1.18 -6.81
C TYR A 115 4.15 -0.39 -8.05
N LEU A 116 3.25 0.38 -8.67
CA LEU A 116 3.59 1.25 -9.80
C LEU A 116 4.56 2.38 -9.41
N CYS A 117 4.36 3.02 -8.25
CA CYS A 117 5.32 4.03 -7.74
C CYS A 117 6.68 3.40 -7.53
N PHE A 118 6.72 2.26 -6.83
CA PHE A 118 7.95 1.54 -6.58
C PHE A 118 8.63 1.21 -7.90
N PHE A 119 7.89 0.66 -8.89
CA PHE A 119 8.35 0.38 -10.27
C PHE A 119 9.02 1.57 -10.94
N SER A 120 8.41 2.75 -10.84
CA SER A 120 8.96 3.97 -11.41
C SER A 120 10.27 4.41 -10.74
N VAL A 121 10.39 4.27 -9.42
CA VAL A 121 11.57 4.70 -8.65
C VAL A 121 12.80 3.87 -9.01
N GLY A 122 12.66 2.54 -9.11
CA GLY A 122 13.77 1.68 -9.52
C GLY A 122 14.11 1.80 -11.02
N ALA A 123 13.14 2.11 -11.89
CA ALA A 123 13.43 2.41 -13.29
C ALA A 123 14.27 3.68 -13.39
N LEU A 124 13.94 4.69 -12.56
CA LEU A 124 14.70 5.92 -12.44
C LEU A 124 16.11 5.67 -11.88
N SER A 125 16.25 4.88 -10.81
CA SER A 125 17.56 4.60 -10.20
C SER A 125 18.49 3.86 -11.16
N THR A 126 17.99 2.85 -11.88
CA THR A 126 18.78 2.12 -12.89
C THR A 126 19.17 3.01 -14.07
N TRP A 127 18.30 3.93 -14.48
CA TRP A 127 18.63 4.93 -15.49
C TRP A 127 19.75 5.87 -15.02
N MET A 128 19.69 6.35 -13.78
CA MET A 128 20.74 7.18 -13.17
C MET A 128 22.08 6.46 -13.05
N ILE A 129 22.07 5.17 -12.69
CA ILE A 129 23.29 4.35 -12.60
C ILE A 129 23.94 4.19 -13.98
N LYS A 130 23.15 3.92 -15.02
CA LYS A 130 23.66 3.83 -16.40
C LYS A 130 24.29 5.14 -16.85
N LEU A 131 23.69 6.29 -16.51
CA LEU A 131 24.27 7.61 -16.79
C LEU A 131 25.60 7.83 -16.09
N SER A 132 25.77 7.29 -14.88
CA SER A 132 27.03 7.37 -14.12
C SER A 132 28.16 6.52 -14.72
N GLY A 133 27.93 5.76 -15.79
CA GLY A 133 28.95 4.92 -16.44
C GLY A 133 29.39 3.71 -15.61
N ARG A 134 28.67 3.39 -14.52
CA ARG A 134 28.95 2.22 -13.67
C ARG A 134 28.12 1.03 -14.15
N ASN A 135 28.78 -0.11 -14.39
CA ASN A 135 28.11 -1.40 -14.66
C ASN A 135 27.69 -2.06 -13.34
N ILE A 136 26.82 -1.40 -12.58
CA ILE A 136 26.18 -2.03 -11.41
C ILE A 136 25.05 -2.90 -11.96
N MET A 137 24.89 -4.12 -11.43
CA MET A 137 23.80 -4.99 -11.84
C MET A 137 22.45 -4.27 -11.73
N PRO A 138 21.54 -4.44 -12.72
CA PRO A 138 20.24 -3.81 -12.65
C PRO A 138 19.51 -4.28 -11.40
N MET A 139 18.92 -3.32 -10.69
CA MET A 139 18.09 -3.56 -9.51
C MET A 139 17.02 -4.62 -9.84
N ILE A 140 17.14 -5.80 -9.23
CA ILE A 140 16.20 -6.90 -9.45
C ILE A 140 14.95 -6.61 -8.63
N TRP A 141 13.83 -6.52 -9.33
CA TRP A 141 12.52 -6.24 -8.75
C TRP A 141 11.98 -7.47 -8.06
N PRO A 142 11.41 -7.35 -6.83
CA PRO A 142 10.61 -8.43 -6.29
C PRO A 142 9.42 -8.66 -7.23
N SER A 143 9.31 -9.90 -7.71
CA SER A 143 8.20 -10.30 -8.57
C SER A 143 6.89 -10.22 -7.78
N LEU A 144 5.76 -9.92 -8.44
CA LEU A 144 4.44 -9.96 -7.79
C LEU A 144 4.20 -11.31 -7.08
N THR A 145 4.78 -12.39 -7.60
CA THR A 145 4.78 -13.72 -7.00
C THR A 145 5.47 -13.79 -5.64
N GLU A 146 6.62 -13.13 -5.45
CA GLU A 146 7.30 -13.07 -4.14
C GLU A 146 6.49 -12.26 -3.11
N TYR A 147 5.86 -11.17 -3.55
CA TYR A 147 4.95 -10.39 -2.72
C TYR A 147 3.75 -11.22 -2.27
N PHE A 148 3.05 -11.88 -3.20
CA PHE A 148 1.89 -12.71 -2.87
C PHE A 148 2.27 -13.93 -2.01
N GLN A 149 3.44 -14.53 -2.23
CA GLN A 149 3.95 -15.60 -1.36
C GLN A 149 4.19 -15.10 0.06
N TRP A 150 4.78 -13.93 0.25
CA TRP A 150 5.00 -13.36 1.58
C TRP A 150 3.71 -12.94 2.28
N VAL A 151 2.76 -12.34 1.56
CA VAL A 151 1.42 -12.08 2.11
C VAL A 151 0.82 -13.41 2.58
N ARG A 152 0.79 -14.43 1.71
CA ARG A 152 0.26 -15.77 2.05
C ARG A 152 0.95 -16.39 3.28
N PHE A 153 2.27 -16.25 3.43
CA PHE A 153 3.02 -16.74 4.59
C PHE A 153 2.81 -15.91 5.87
N GLY A 154 2.69 -14.58 5.75
CA GLY A 154 2.41 -13.68 6.88
C GLY A 154 1.05 -13.96 7.52
N TRP A 155 0.02 -14.22 6.71
CA TRP A 155 -1.30 -14.66 7.20
C TRP A 155 -1.20 -16.03 7.89
N PHE A 156 -0.46 -16.98 7.32
CA PHE A 156 -0.32 -18.33 7.89
C PHE A 156 0.44 -18.35 9.23
N LYS A 157 1.47 -17.51 9.39
CA LYS A 157 2.30 -17.48 10.60
C LYS A 157 1.61 -16.78 11.77
N VAL A 158 0.79 -15.76 11.50
CA VAL A 158 -0.05 -15.11 12.53
C VAL A 158 -1.18 -16.03 13.02
N SER A 159 -1.68 -16.94 12.18
CA SER A 159 -2.65 -17.96 12.60
C SER A 159 -2.03 -19.03 13.51
N PHE A 160 -0.72 -19.30 13.43
CA PHE A 160 -0.05 -20.33 14.22
C PHE A 160 0.41 -19.84 15.60
N CYS A 161 0.74 -18.55 15.76
CA CYS A 161 1.12 -17.97 17.06
C CYS A 161 -0.06 -17.78 18.05
N ARG A 162 -1.27 -18.23 17.72
CA ARG A 162 -2.42 -18.26 18.65
C ARG A 162 -2.73 -19.68 19.17
N GLY A 163 -1.83 -20.65 18.96
CA GLY A 163 -1.99 -22.04 19.40
C GLY A 163 -1.30 -22.43 20.71
N ASP A 164 -0.20 -21.78 21.09
CA ASP A 164 0.76 -22.39 22.06
C ASP A 164 0.94 -21.60 23.37
N LEU A 165 -0.13 -21.02 23.92
CA LEU A 165 -0.08 -20.32 25.23
C LEU A 165 -1.03 -20.86 26.29
N PHE A 166 -1.64 -22.02 26.04
CA PHE A 166 -2.34 -22.81 27.05
C PHE A 166 -2.05 -24.29 26.82
N SER A 167 -0.91 -24.77 27.33
CA SER A 167 -0.81 -26.12 27.88
C SER A 167 0.35 -26.23 28.84
#